data_AF-Q8AV90-F1
#
_entry.id   AF-Q8AV90-F1
#
_cell.length_a   1.000
_cell.length_b   1.000
_cell.length_c   1.000
_cell.angle_alpha   90.00
_cell.angle_beta   90.00
_cell.angle_gamma   90.00
#
_symmetry.space_group_name_H-M   'P 1'
#
loop_
_entity.id
_entity.type
_entity.pdbx_description
1 polymer ?
#
loop_
_entity_poly.entity_id
_entity_poly.type
_entity_poly.pdbx_seq_one_letter_code
_entity_poly.pdbx_strand_id
1 'polypeptide(L)'
;MADRDVTSIDLKDVELRDGSPEEQEEQQHRQQEEEEGDAEKVLMNTPGDANGAAAKLDDGASPAARFTGLTKEELLKISTQPFWIRTRLALLVLFWLGWLAMLAGAVAIIVQAPRCKPEPPRDWWQLTAVYDVSTAAFADNNGAGKGDVRGVQSRLDYLKQLNVRAMVMQLIPEDSATTRQEVNFTNVDVRYGRLDELQKLMTEARRKDIKIILDMFPAKWFSNGTSGTTKMREEMKKALKFWMEQGIAGFRIGVEGLGEKEEVNDLFEEWHNVTSTYSTEDKERRVLIADARQDSDLAEYLVENGNADLPVVYDLRKLSANSTETDVHNLVKSLIMKAANKSIGLAIGGRNGYLATKNPGLNRALGVLLLTLPGTPFIYYGDEIGLRDFEGAEIPMPWNDSSGIVNVKSQETHKHNSTLLLYRNLAKLKWSESAAKFGDFNFTLIEGGVFAFQLVWDQSPRLIILFNLGSTQQTLDLVKEHKLPATASVVGSSTLHRLGDVDLSKLQLEPMEALVLKYNYVA
;
A
#
# COMPACT_ATOMS: atom_id res chain seq x y z
N MET A 1 -11.52 37.03 -50.46
CA MET A 1 -10.19 37.19 -51.07
C MET A 1 -9.17 36.95 -49.96
N ALA A 2 -8.71 35.75 -49.62
CA ALA A 2 -8.90 34.36 -50.07
C ALA A 2 -9.10 33.53 -48.78
N ASP A 3 -10.20 32.81 -48.57
CA ASP A 3 -10.59 31.49 -49.11
C ASP A 3 -9.70 30.32 -48.65
N ARG A 4 -10.08 29.67 -47.53
CA ARG A 4 -10.50 28.24 -47.52
C ARG A 4 -11.00 27.77 -46.14
N ASP A 5 -12.25 27.34 -46.18
CA ASP A 5 -13.08 26.62 -45.20
C ASP A 5 -12.56 25.17 -44.91
N VAL A 6 -12.55 24.69 -43.66
CA VAL A 6 -13.57 23.89 -42.91
C VAL A 6 -13.26 22.39 -42.86
N THR A 7 -13.60 21.78 -41.70
CA THR A 7 -13.93 20.37 -41.35
C THR A 7 -13.00 19.76 -40.29
N SER A 8 -13.42 19.69 -39.02
CA SER A 8 -14.19 18.60 -38.39
C SER A 8 -13.44 17.26 -38.42
N ILE A 9 -12.72 16.97 -37.33
CA ILE A 9 -12.18 15.63 -37.05
C ILE A 9 -13.25 14.88 -36.27
N ASP A 10 -13.86 13.93 -36.96
CA ASP A 10 -14.86 13.01 -36.45
C ASP A 10 -14.18 11.93 -35.59
N LEU A 11 -14.80 11.63 -34.46
CA LEU A 11 -14.42 10.52 -33.59
C LEU A 11 -14.76 9.21 -34.30
N LYS A 12 -13.74 8.37 -34.51
CA LYS A 12 -13.85 6.91 -34.48
C LYS A 12 -12.47 6.32 -34.19
N ASP A 13 -12.48 5.33 -33.31
CA ASP A 13 -11.38 4.40 -33.02
C ASP A 13 -10.29 4.91 -32.05
N VAL A 14 -10.67 5.03 -30.76
CA VAL A 14 -9.74 4.81 -29.65
C VAL A 14 -10.35 3.73 -28.76
N GLU A 15 -10.25 2.48 -29.22
CA GLU A 15 -10.38 1.33 -28.34
C GLU A 15 -9.09 1.15 -27.55
N LEU A 16 -9.27 0.95 -26.25
CA LEU A 16 -8.25 0.69 -25.26
C LEU A 16 -7.57 -0.66 -25.56
N ARG A 17 -6.26 -0.63 -25.79
CA ARG A 17 -5.41 -1.84 -25.75
C ARG A 17 -5.14 -2.19 -24.28
N ASP A 18 -6.02 -2.99 -23.70
CA ASP A 18 -5.68 -3.86 -22.57
C ASP A 18 -5.16 -5.18 -23.17
N GLY A 19 -3.85 -5.28 -23.31
CA GLY A 19 -3.17 -6.53 -23.68
C GLY A 19 -2.55 -7.15 -22.44
N SER A 20 -2.84 -8.44 -22.19
CA SER A 20 -2.26 -9.19 -21.08
C SER A 20 -0.73 -9.35 -21.25
N PRO A 21 0.02 -9.64 -20.17
CA PRO A 21 1.47 -9.82 -20.24
C PRO A 21 1.95 -10.85 -21.29
N GLU A 22 1.10 -11.83 -21.62
CA GLU A 22 1.38 -12.87 -22.62
C GLU A 22 1.41 -12.32 -24.05
N GLU A 23 0.64 -11.27 -24.38
CA GLU A 23 0.62 -10.67 -25.72
C GLU A 23 1.83 -9.76 -26.00
N GLN A 24 2.52 -9.29 -24.95
CA GLN A 24 3.73 -8.48 -25.08
C GLN A 24 4.98 -9.34 -25.31
N GLU A 25 5.03 -10.55 -24.72
CA GLU A 25 6.10 -11.53 -24.97
C GLU A 25 6.01 -12.12 -26.39
N GLU A 26 4.80 -12.33 -26.91
CA GLU A 26 4.57 -12.84 -28.27
C GLU A 26 4.89 -11.82 -29.39
N GLN A 27 4.95 -10.52 -29.06
CA GLN A 27 5.39 -9.45 -29.98
C GLN A 27 6.91 -9.25 -29.95
N GLN A 28 7.56 -9.46 -28.80
CA GLN A 28 9.03 -9.41 -28.70
C GLN A 28 9.68 -10.62 -29.38
N HIS A 29 9.09 -11.82 -29.28
CA HIS A 29 9.56 -13.00 -30.01
C HIS A 29 9.43 -12.86 -31.54
N ARG A 30 8.35 -12.21 -32.02
CA ARG A 30 8.15 -11.96 -33.46
C ARG A 30 9.13 -10.94 -34.05
N GLN A 31 9.56 -9.94 -33.27
CA GLN A 31 10.56 -8.96 -33.72
C GLN A 31 11.99 -9.54 -33.76
N GLN A 32 12.30 -10.51 -32.89
CA GLN A 32 13.60 -11.22 -32.95
C GLN A 32 13.69 -12.20 -34.13
N GLU A 33 12.58 -12.84 -34.52
CA GLU A 33 12.53 -13.72 -35.70
C GLU A 33 12.62 -12.94 -37.03
N GLU A 34 12.19 -11.67 -37.08
CA GLU A 34 12.33 -10.81 -38.27
C GLU A 34 13.74 -10.23 -38.46
N GLU A 35 14.51 -9.98 -37.37
CA GLU A 35 15.91 -9.51 -37.49
C GLU A 35 16.90 -10.63 -37.87
N GLU A 36 16.66 -11.89 -37.49
CA GLU A 36 17.48 -13.03 -37.94
C GLU A 36 17.22 -13.42 -39.41
N GLY A 37 16.01 -13.18 -39.92
CA GLY A 37 15.63 -13.51 -41.30
C GLY A 37 16.24 -12.62 -42.39
N ASP A 38 16.70 -11.40 -42.04
CA ASP A 38 17.25 -10.44 -43.00
C ASP A 38 18.80 -10.51 -43.12
N ALA A 39 19.47 -11.15 -42.17
CA ALA A 39 20.93 -11.36 -42.21
C ALA A 39 21.37 -12.44 -43.22
N GLU A 40 20.47 -13.36 -43.63
CA GLU A 40 20.81 -14.49 -44.51
C GLU A 40 20.58 -14.19 -46.01
N LYS A 41 20.02 -13.03 -46.37
CA LYS A 41 19.70 -12.68 -47.78
C LYS A 41 20.71 -11.81 -48.53
N VAL A 42 21.86 -11.47 -47.92
CA VAL A 42 22.82 -10.51 -48.53
C VAL A 42 24.04 -11.18 -49.20
N LEU A 43 24.15 -12.50 -49.25
CA LEU A 43 25.25 -13.17 -49.96
C LEU A 43 24.77 -14.17 -51.01
N MET A 44 24.41 -13.66 -52.20
CA MET A 44 24.87 -14.17 -53.51
C MET A 44 24.10 -13.48 -54.64
N ASN A 45 24.75 -12.52 -55.30
CA ASN A 45 24.52 -12.23 -56.70
C ASN A 45 25.87 -11.82 -57.32
N THR A 46 26.38 -12.63 -58.24
CA THR A 46 27.50 -12.28 -59.13
C THR A 46 26.95 -11.54 -60.36
N PRO A 47 27.80 -10.75 -61.05
CA PRO A 47 28.18 -11.19 -62.39
C PRO A 47 29.68 -11.00 -62.66
N GLY A 48 30.23 -11.90 -63.49
CA GLY A 48 31.64 -11.92 -63.85
C GLY A 48 32.01 -11.00 -65.02
N ASP A 49 33.32 -10.92 -65.30
CA ASP A 49 33.88 -10.96 -66.66
C ASP A 49 35.41 -11.02 -66.67
N ALA A 50 35.91 -11.61 -67.77
CA ALA A 50 37.19 -11.38 -68.44
C ALA A 50 38.53 -12.01 -67.93
N ASN A 51 38.99 -12.95 -68.76
CA ASN A 51 40.32 -13.04 -69.36
C ASN A 51 41.58 -13.38 -68.53
N GLY A 52 42.24 -14.48 -68.93
CA GLY A 52 43.67 -14.40 -69.25
C GLY A 52 44.60 -15.44 -68.63
N ALA A 53 45.25 -16.19 -69.53
CA ALA A 53 46.58 -16.79 -69.43
C ALA A 53 46.77 -18.14 -68.72
N ALA A 54 47.30 -19.07 -69.51
CA ALA A 54 47.80 -20.38 -69.11
C ALA A 54 49.27 -20.32 -68.65
N ALA A 55 49.62 -21.08 -67.60
CA ALA A 55 50.94 -21.68 -67.33
C ALA A 55 50.77 -22.73 -66.21
N LYS A 56 50.77 -24.03 -66.53
CA LYS A 56 51.87 -25.03 -66.41
C LYS A 56 52.28 -25.41 -64.96
N LEU A 57 52.04 -26.70 -64.63
CA LEU A 57 52.87 -27.71 -63.91
C LEU A 57 53.38 -27.32 -62.49
N ASP A 58 53.43 -28.15 -61.46
CA ASP A 58 53.67 -29.58 -61.36
C ASP A 58 53.29 -30.09 -59.94
N ASP A 59 53.22 -31.41 -59.79
CA ASP A 59 52.80 -32.21 -58.64
C ASP A 59 53.49 -31.92 -57.28
N GLY A 60 52.78 -32.18 -56.17
CA GLY A 60 53.42 -32.28 -54.85
C GLY A 60 52.51 -32.38 -53.61
N ALA A 61 51.91 -33.54 -53.40
CA ALA A 61 51.59 -34.17 -52.10
C ALA A 61 50.45 -33.61 -51.18
N SER A 62 49.57 -34.57 -50.83
CA SER A 62 48.59 -34.68 -49.72
C SER A 62 47.33 -33.81 -49.73
N PRO A 63 46.14 -34.39 -50.03
CA PRO A 63 44.89 -33.75 -49.66
C PRO A 63 44.63 -34.01 -48.17
N ALA A 64 44.70 -32.95 -47.37
CA ALA A 64 43.97 -32.92 -46.10
C ALA A 64 42.51 -33.24 -46.41
N ALA A 65 42.00 -34.34 -45.85
CA ALA A 65 40.65 -34.83 -46.08
C ALA A 65 39.62 -33.78 -45.65
N ARG A 66 39.19 -32.94 -46.59
CA ARG A 66 37.97 -32.14 -46.45
C ARG A 66 36.81 -33.12 -46.48
N PHE A 67 36.01 -33.14 -45.42
CA PHE A 67 34.81 -33.94 -45.31
C PHE A 67 33.82 -33.54 -46.43
N THR A 68 33.82 -34.29 -47.52
CA THR A 68 32.84 -34.15 -48.59
C THR A 68 31.56 -34.85 -48.13
N GLY A 69 30.45 -34.11 -47.98
CA GLY A 69 29.16 -34.71 -47.67
C GLY A 69 28.79 -35.78 -48.70
N LEU A 70 28.28 -36.93 -48.24
CA LEU A 70 27.86 -38.01 -49.12
C LEU A 70 26.67 -37.59 -49.99
N THR A 71 26.64 -38.07 -51.24
CA THR A 71 25.47 -37.91 -52.11
C THR A 71 24.30 -38.76 -51.61
N LYS A 72 23.05 -38.37 -51.92
CA LYS A 72 21.82 -39.04 -51.44
C LYS A 72 21.83 -40.56 -51.66
N GLU A 73 22.36 -41.01 -52.79
CA GLU A 73 22.40 -42.42 -53.18
C GLU A 73 23.44 -43.22 -52.39
N GLU A 74 24.61 -42.63 -52.14
CA GLU A 74 25.67 -43.23 -51.32
C GLU A 74 25.28 -43.28 -49.84
N LEU A 75 24.62 -42.22 -49.35
CA LEU A 75 24.10 -42.14 -47.99
C LEU A 75 23.01 -43.18 -47.75
N LEU A 76 22.08 -43.36 -48.69
CA LEU A 76 21.01 -44.35 -48.58
C LEU A 76 21.59 -45.77 -48.46
N LYS A 77 22.60 -46.10 -49.27
CA LYS A 77 23.24 -47.43 -49.30
C LYS A 77 23.91 -47.80 -47.96
N ILE A 78 24.49 -46.82 -47.26
CA ILE A 78 25.10 -47.01 -45.93
C ILE A 78 24.04 -46.94 -44.82
N SER A 79 23.05 -46.05 -44.93
CA SER A 79 22.00 -45.85 -43.93
C SER A 79 21.00 -47.01 -43.82
N THR A 80 20.82 -47.80 -44.89
CA THR A 80 19.95 -48.98 -44.89
C THR A 80 20.61 -50.23 -44.31
N GLN A 81 21.86 -50.14 -43.82
CA GLN A 81 22.49 -51.26 -43.13
C GLN A 81 21.71 -51.61 -41.84
N PRO A 82 21.53 -52.89 -41.51
CA PRO A 82 20.75 -53.32 -40.34
C PRO A 82 21.22 -52.72 -39.01
N PHE A 83 22.53 -52.44 -38.90
CA PHE A 83 23.13 -51.77 -37.75
C PHE A 83 22.58 -50.35 -37.57
N TRP A 84 22.66 -49.49 -38.59
CA TRP A 84 22.22 -48.09 -38.52
C TRP A 84 20.71 -47.93 -38.35
N ILE A 85 19.91 -48.83 -38.94
CA ILE A 85 18.46 -48.87 -38.72
C ILE A 85 18.13 -49.16 -37.25
N ARG A 86 18.78 -50.17 -36.65
CA ARG A 86 18.59 -50.53 -35.24
C ARG A 86 19.09 -49.43 -34.30
N THR A 87 20.25 -48.83 -34.60
CA THR A 87 20.81 -47.73 -33.80
C THR A 87 19.91 -46.50 -33.84
N ARG A 88 19.40 -46.09 -35.00
CA ARG A 88 18.47 -44.95 -35.12
C ARG A 88 17.16 -45.21 -34.38
N LEU A 89 16.61 -46.43 -34.47
CA LEU A 89 15.40 -46.79 -33.74
C LEU A 89 15.64 -46.79 -32.22
N ALA A 90 16.77 -47.34 -31.76
CA ALA A 90 17.16 -47.32 -30.35
C ALA A 90 17.34 -45.90 -29.81
N LEU A 91 17.99 -45.01 -30.57
CA LEU A 91 18.14 -43.60 -30.21
C LEU A 91 16.80 -42.86 -30.20
N LEU A 92 15.90 -43.14 -31.14
CA LEU A 92 14.55 -42.55 -31.17
C LEU A 92 13.73 -42.99 -29.95
N VAL A 93 13.79 -44.28 -29.59
CA VAL A 93 13.12 -44.80 -28.38
C VAL A 93 13.71 -44.18 -27.12
N LEU A 94 15.04 -44.10 -27.00
CA LEU A 94 15.71 -43.44 -25.87
C LEU A 94 15.35 -41.96 -25.76
N PHE A 95 15.25 -41.26 -26.89
CA PHE A 95 14.81 -39.87 -26.94
C PHE A 95 13.40 -39.72 -26.37
N TRP A 96 12.44 -40.52 -26.83
CA TRP A 96 11.07 -40.45 -26.32
C TRP A 96 10.96 -40.87 -24.86
N LEU A 97 11.71 -41.88 -24.42
CA LEU A 97 11.78 -42.28 -23.01
C LEU A 97 12.37 -41.16 -22.14
N GLY A 98 13.45 -40.52 -22.59
CA GLY A 98 14.06 -39.37 -21.90
C GLY A 98 13.12 -38.18 -21.84
N TRP A 99 12.41 -37.88 -22.93
CA TRP A 99 11.40 -36.84 -22.99
C TRP A 99 10.24 -37.11 -22.03
N LEU A 100 9.72 -38.34 -22.00
CA LEU A 100 8.65 -38.75 -21.08
C LEU A 100 9.11 -38.71 -19.61
N ALA A 101 10.36 -39.08 -19.34
CA ALA A 101 10.96 -38.98 -18.03
C ALA A 101 11.14 -37.52 -17.58
N MET A 102 11.56 -36.62 -18.48
CA MET A 102 11.61 -35.18 -18.20
C MET A 102 10.22 -34.60 -17.94
N LEU A 103 9.21 -34.98 -18.73
CA LEU A 103 7.82 -34.56 -18.52
C LEU A 103 7.29 -35.05 -17.16
N ALA A 104 7.50 -36.34 -16.85
CA ALA A 104 7.10 -36.91 -15.56
C ALA A 104 7.84 -36.24 -14.38
N GLY A 105 9.13 -35.91 -14.55
CA GLY A 105 9.91 -35.15 -13.58
C GLY A 105 9.37 -33.75 -13.35
N ALA A 106 9.03 -33.03 -14.42
CA ALA A 106 8.42 -31.69 -14.33
C ALA A 106 7.06 -31.73 -13.61
N VAL A 107 6.21 -32.69 -13.94
CA VAL A 107 4.92 -32.89 -13.25
C VAL A 107 5.15 -33.25 -11.78
N ALA A 108 6.11 -34.12 -11.47
CA ALA A 108 6.44 -34.50 -10.11
C ALA A 108 6.92 -33.29 -9.28
N ILE A 109 7.74 -32.39 -9.84
CA ILE A 109 8.17 -31.16 -9.17
C ILE A 109 6.96 -30.27 -8.85
N ILE A 110 6.04 -30.07 -9.80
CA ILE A 110 4.85 -29.24 -9.57
C ILE A 110 3.94 -29.84 -8.50
N VAL A 111 3.76 -31.16 -8.50
CA VAL A 111 2.89 -31.85 -7.52
C VAL A 111 3.51 -31.88 -6.13
N GLN A 112 4.84 -31.98 -6.03
CA GLN A 112 5.56 -32.00 -4.75
C GLN A 112 5.82 -30.60 -4.19
N ALA A 113 5.82 -29.56 -5.03
CA ALA A 113 6.01 -28.19 -4.59
C ALA A 113 4.87 -27.79 -3.63
N PRO A 114 5.19 -27.32 -2.41
CA PRO A 114 4.18 -26.83 -1.49
C PRO A 114 3.48 -25.61 -2.11
N ARG A 115 2.15 -25.56 -1.98
CA ARG A 115 1.36 -24.41 -2.44
C ARG A 115 1.58 -23.23 -1.51
N CYS A 116 1.71 -22.04 -2.09
CA CYS A 116 1.70 -20.81 -1.31
C CYS A 116 0.34 -20.62 -0.62
N LYS A 117 0.35 -20.02 0.57
CA LYS A 117 -0.86 -19.61 1.29
C LYS A 117 -1.56 -18.52 0.47
N PRO A 118 -2.81 -18.70 0.00
CA PRO A 118 -3.49 -17.69 -0.80
C PRO A 118 -3.73 -16.42 0.04
N GLU A 119 -3.65 -15.26 -0.61
CA GLU A 119 -3.95 -13.98 0.04
C GLU A 119 -5.45 -13.93 0.38
N PRO A 120 -5.83 -13.65 1.63
CA PRO A 120 -7.23 -13.56 2.00
C PRO A 120 -7.85 -12.33 1.33
N PRO A 121 -9.12 -12.40 0.89
CA PRO A 121 -9.79 -11.24 0.34
C PRO A 121 -9.86 -10.13 1.39
N ARG A 122 -9.52 -8.91 0.99
CA ARG A 122 -9.55 -7.71 1.84
C ARG A 122 -10.24 -6.57 1.10
N ASP A 123 -10.98 -5.78 1.84
CA ASP A 123 -11.52 -4.53 1.33
C ASP A 123 -10.39 -3.50 1.16
N TRP A 124 -10.58 -2.54 0.25
CA TRP A 124 -9.54 -1.56 -0.08
C TRP A 124 -9.05 -0.74 1.11
N TRP A 125 -9.92 -0.47 2.10
CA TRP A 125 -9.55 0.28 3.30
C TRP A 125 -8.62 -0.51 4.23
N GLN A 126 -8.62 -1.84 4.15
CA GLN A 126 -7.74 -2.70 4.95
C GLN A 126 -6.30 -2.78 4.38
N LEU A 127 -6.11 -2.32 3.14
CA LEU A 127 -4.85 -2.36 2.40
C LEU A 127 -4.26 -0.96 2.17
N THR A 128 -4.60 -0.02 3.05
CA THR A 128 -4.09 1.36 3.01
C THR A 128 -4.05 1.99 4.39
N ALA A 129 -3.23 3.04 4.51
CA ALA A 129 -3.36 4.00 5.59
C ALA A 129 -4.40 5.05 5.19
N VAL A 130 -5.11 5.58 6.18
CA VAL A 130 -6.04 6.70 6.03
C VAL A 130 -5.38 7.94 6.58
N TYR A 131 -5.30 9.01 5.79
CA TYR A 131 -4.73 10.28 6.21
C TYR A 131 -5.84 11.27 6.58
N ASP A 132 -5.87 11.72 7.82
CA ASP A 132 -6.90 12.61 8.35
C ASP A 132 -6.49 14.08 8.11
N VAL A 133 -7.09 14.68 7.09
CA VAL A 133 -6.79 16.03 6.62
C VAL A 133 -7.72 17.03 7.31
N SER A 134 -7.14 18.02 7.99
CA SER A 134 -7.88 19.24 8.30
C SER A 134 -7.89 20.16 7.10
N THR A 135 -9.01 20.21 6.37
CA THR A 135 -9.17 21.08 5.21
C THR A 135 -8.82 22.53 5.53
N ALA A 136 -9.15 23.01 6.74
CA ALA A 136 -8.92 24.39 7.18
C ALA A 136 -7.45 24.74 7.43
N ALA A 137 -6.62 23.74 7.73
CA ALA A 137 -5.23 23.94 8.14
C ALA A 137 -4.21 23.29 7.19
N PHE A 138 -4.65 22.47 6.23
CA PHE A 138 -3.73 21.67 5.44
C PHE A 138 -2.95 22.47 4.41
N ALA A 139 -3.59 23.24 3.54
CA ALA A 139 -2.87 24.08 2.58
C ALA A 139 -3.76 25.20 2.06
N ASP A 140 -3.26 26.44 2.13
CA ASP A 140 -3.90 27.61 1.54
C ASP A 140 -3.40 27.81 0.10
N ASN A 141 -4.33 27.89 -0.85
CA ASN A 141 -4.04 28.16 -2.26
C ASN A 141 -4.64 29.49 -2.77
N ASN A 142 -5.46 30.18 -1.97
CA ASN A 142 -6.14 31.40 -2.38
C ASN A 142 -5.66 32.66 -1.63
N GLY A 143 -4.76 32.49 -0.65
CA GLY A 143 -4.16 33.58 0.10
C GLY A 143 -5.06 34.14 1.22
N ALA A 144 -6.14 33.43 1.59
CA ALA A 144 -7.03 33.82 2.68
C ALA A 144 -6.46 33.47 4.07
N GLY A 145 -5.29 32.82 4.15
CA GLY A 145 -4.67 32.37 5.39
C GLY A 145 -5.33 31.12 5.98
N LYS A 146 -6.21 30.45 5.23
CA LYS A 146 -6.89 29.21 5.61
C LYS A 146 -6.83 28.21 4.46
N GLY A 147 -6.81 26.94 4.81
CA GLY A 147 -6.80 25.88 3.83
C GLY A 147 -8.13 25.72 3.09
N ASP A 148 -8.03 25.26 1.84
CA ASP A 148 -9.15 25.06 0.93
C ASP A 148 -9.00 23.76 0.11
N VAL A 149 -10.06 23.38 -0.60
CA VAL A 149 -10.10 22.16 -1.44
C VAL A 149 -8.99 22.17 -2.50
N ARG A 150 -8.67 23.34 -3.07
CA ARG A 150 -7.60 23.47 -4.07
C ARG A 150 -6.22 23.27 -3.47
N GLY A 151 -6.01 23.72 -2.23
CA GLY A 151 -4.80 23.50 -1.47
C GLY A 151 -4.60 22.02 -1.20
N VAL A 152 -5.64 21.29 -0.80
CA VAL A 152 -5.57 19.83 -0.66
C VAL A 152 -5.24 19.17 -2.00
N GLN A 153 -5.87 19.60 -3.09
CA GLN A 153 -5.58 19.11 -4.45
C GLN A 153 -4.10 19.29 -4.82
N SER A 154 -3.49 20.44 -4.48
CA SER A 154 -2.09 20.73 -4.78
C SER A 154 -1.09 19.82 -4.03
N ARG A 155 -1.56 19.09 -3.00
CA ARG A 155 -0.74 18.25 -2.12
C ARG A 155 -1.05 16.75 -2.27
N LEU A 156 -1.81 16.34 -3.26
CA LEU A 156 -2.06 14.91 -3.52
C LEU A 156 -0.77 14.11 -3.81
N ASP A 157 0.23 14.73 -4.44
CA ASP A 157 1.53 14.07 -4.67
C ASP A 157 2.28 13.78 -3.37
N TYR A 158 2.13 14.65 -2.36
CA TYR A 158 2.69 14.41 -1.04
C TYR A 158 2.05 13.18 -0.37
N LEU A 159 0.73 13.07 -0.44
CA LEU A 159 0.00 11.91 0.09
C LEU A 159 0.41 10.61 -0.63
N LYS A 160 0.56 10.66 -1.96
CA LYS A 160 1.07 9.50 -2.72
C LYS A 160 2.46 9.07 -2.26
N GLN A 161 3.36 10.02 -2.01
CA GLN A 161 4.70 9.73 -1.47
C GLN A 161 4.69 9.18 -0.04
N LEU A 162 3.67 9.52 0.76
CA LEU A 162 3.40 8.91 2.07
C LEU A 162 2.87 7.48 1.99
N ASN A 163 2.59 6.94 0.80
CA ASN A 163 1.96 5.64 0.59
C ASN A 163 0.58 5.53 1.29
N VAL A 164 -0.19 6.62 1.26
CA VAL A 164 -1.61 6.62 1.66
C VAL A 164 -2.48 6.60 0.41
N ARG A 165 -3.50 5.73 0.40
CA ARG A 165 -4.48 5.56 -0.69
C ARG A 165 -5.87 6.02 -0.27
N ALA A 166 -6.00 6.63 0.91
CA ALA A 166 -7.25 7.16 1.41
C ALA A 166 -7.00 8.42 2.25
N MET A 167 -7.88 9.41 2.12
CA MET A 167 -7.89 10.58 2.98
C MET A 167 -9.29 10.89 3.49
N VAL A 168 -9.37 11.31 4.75
CA VAL A 168 -10.59 11.84 5.37
C VAL A 168 -10.53 13.35 5.27
N MET A 169 -11.62 13.96 4.82
CA MET A 169 -11.74 15.40 4.68
C MET A 169 -13.03 15.93 5.30
N GLN A 170 -12.90 17.06 5.99
CA GLN A 170 -14.04 17.83 6.44
C GLN A 170 -14.45 18.85 5.39
N LEU A 171 -15.68 18.74 4.88
CA LEU A 171 -16.26 19.68 3.91
C LEU A 171 -17.49 20.42 4.43
N ILE A 172 -18.04 19.95 5.56
CA ILE A 172 -19.22 20.48 6.23
C ILE A 172 -18.76 21.15 7.54
N PRO A 173 -19.27 22.33 7.90
CA PRO A 173 -18.94 22.99 9.17
C PRO A 173 -19.25 22.07 10.35
N GLU A 174 -18.38 22.03 11.35
CA GLU A 174 -18.68 21.33 12.60
C GLU A 174 -19.66 22.07 13.50
N ASP A 175 -19.70 23.40 13.42
CA ASP A 175 -20.47 24.22 14.35
C ASP A 175 -21.67 24.89 13.66
N SER A 176 -22.86 24.66 14.22
CA SER A 176 -24.09 25.34 13.82
C SER A 176 -24.29 26.66 14.57
N ALA A 177 -23.56 26.91 15.66
CA ALA A 177 -23.84 28.01 16.59
C ALA A 177 -23.47 29.40 16.08
N THR A 178 -22.53 29.50 15.13
CA THR A 178 -22.04 30.81 14.63
C THR A 178 -22.85 31.38 13.46
N THR A 179 -23.75 30.61 12.84
CA THR A 179 -24.59 31.13 11.75
C THR A 179 -26.01 30.61 11.89
N ARG A 180 -26.99 31.51 12.03
CA ARG A 180 -28.44 31.23 12.09
C ARG A 180 -29.03 30.63 10.79
N GLN A 181 -28.23 29.91 10.00
CA GLN A 181 -28.64 29.24 8.78
C GLN A 181 -28.63 27.73 9.01
N GLU A 182 -29.67 27.05 8.55
CA GLU A 182 -29.73 25.58 8.53
C GLU A 182 -28.50 25.03 7.82
N VAL A 183 -27.76 24.12 8.48
CA VAL A 183 -26.58 23.48 7.89
C VAL A 183 -27.02 22.72 6.64
N ASN A 184 -26.46 23.08 5.48
CA ASN A 184 -26.74 22.37 4.24
C ASN A 184 -25.76 21.20 4.09
N PHE A 185 -26.24 19.98 4.35
CA PHE A 185 -25.45 18.76 4.29
C PHE A 185 -25.12 18.29 2.86
N THR A 186 -25.67 18.94 1.84
CA THR A 186 -25.52 18.60 0.42
C THR A 186 -24.67 19.63 -0.34
N ASN A 187 -23.95 20.49 0.37
CA ASN A 187 -23.05 21.45 -0.26
C ASN A 187 -21.72 21.51 0.48
N VAL A 188 -20.68 21.96 -0.23
CA VAL A 188 -19.38 22.28 0.36
C VAL A 188 -19.51 23.62 1.09
N ASP A 189 -18.94 23.72 2.30
CA ASP A 189 -18.85 24.99 3.01
C ASP A 189 -18.07 26.00 2.18
N VAL A 190 -18.61 27.21 2.02
CA VAL A 190 -18.03 28.29 1.21
C VAL A 190 -16.62 28.67 1.68
N ARG A 191 -16.29 28.41 2.95
CA ARG A 191 -14.95 28.61 3.53
C ARG A 191 -13.91 27.63 2.99
N TYR A 192 -14.32 26.45 2.54
CA TYR A 192 -13.43 25.42 2.00
C TYR A 192 -13.43 25.38 0.47
N GLY A 193 -14.49 25.86 -0.18
CA GLY A 193 -14.57 25.97 -1.63
C GLY A 193 -15.95 25.65 -2.18
N ARG A 194 -15.99 25.16 -3.41
CA ARG A 194 -17.23 24.83 -4.14
C ARG A 194 -17.26 23.37 -4.58
N LEU A 195 -18.46 22.88 -4.92
CA LEU A 195 -18.65 21.50 -5.38
C LEU A 195 -17.87 21.19 -6.68
N ASP A 196 -17.73 22.14 -7.61
CA ASP A 196 -16.96 21.96 -8.85
C ASP A 196 -15.46 21.75 -8.60
N GLU A 197 -14.93 22.38 -7.55
CA GLU A 197 -13.53 22.23 -7.13
C GLU A 197 -13.31 20.87 -6.49
N LEU A 198 -14.28 20.40 -5.69
CA LEU A 198 -14.26 19.06 -5.13
C LEU A 198 -14.30 17.98 -6.22
N GLN A 199 -15.10 18.16 -7.28
CA GLN A 199 -15.14 17.22 -8.40
C GLN A 199 -13.79 17.12 -9.13
N LYS A 200 -13.08 18.24 -9.27
CA LYS A 200 -11.71 18.25 -9.81
C LYS A 200 -10.74 17.53 -8.88
N LEU A 201 -10.82 17.80 -7.57
CA LEU A 201 -10.04 17.09 -6.57
C LEU A 201 -10.29 15.57 -6.61
N MET A 202 -11.55 15.13 -6.66
CA MET A 202 -11.91 13.70 -6.75
C MET A 202 -11.35 13.04 -8.02
N THR A 203 -11.38 13.76 -9.15
CA THR A 203 -10.84 13.25 -10.42
C THR A 203 -9.32 13.05 -10.32
N GLU A 204 -8.59 14.04 -9.81
CA GLU A 204 -7.14 13.93 -9.64
C GLU A 204 -6.72 12.93 -8.57
N ALA A 205 -7.48 12.83 -7.47
CA ALA A 205 -7.26 11.84 -6.42
C ALA A 205 -7.43 10.41 -6.98
N ARG A 206 -8.48 10.17 -7.78
CA ARG A 206 -8.71 8.88 -8.45
C ARG A 206 -7.55 8.50 -9.38
N ARG A 207 -7.02 9.46 -10.16
CA ARG A 207 -5.84 9.21 -11.03
C ARG A 207 -4.59 8.82 -10.25
N LYS A 208 -4.51 9.21 -8.98
CA LYS A 208 -3.40 8.89 -8.07
C LYS A 208 -3.72 7.73 -7.13
N ASP A 209 -4.85 7.04 -7.33
CA ASP A 209 -5.36 5.97 -6.48
C ASP A 209 -5.52 6.38 -5.00
N ILE A 210 -6.02 7.61 -4.80
CA ILE A 210 -6.37 8.16 -3.49
C ILE A 210 -7.88 8.28 -3.41
N LYS A 211 -8.47 7.62 -2.42
CA LYS A 211 -9.91 7.67 -2.13
C LYS A 211 -10.23 8.77 -1.14
N ILE A 212 -11.37 9.42 -1.33
CA ILE A 212 -11.83 10.51 -0.46
C ILE A 212 -12.98 10.00 0.41
N ILE A 213 -12.83 10.15 1.71
CA ILE A 213 -13.82 9.85 2.73
C ILE A 213 -14.30 11.18 3.32
N LEU A 214 -15.61 11.36 3.44
CA LEU A 214 -16.17 12.59 4.01
C LEU A 214 -16.37 12.43 5.52
N ASP A 215 -15.87 13.42 6.27
CA ASP A 215 -15.99 13.49 7.73
C ASP A 215 -17.27 14.21 8.17
N MET A 216 -18.05 13.58 9.06
CA MET A 216 -19.37 14.04 9.50
C MET A 216 -19.54 13.92 11.01
N PHE A 217 -20.04 14.97 11.66
CA PHE A 217 -20.31 15.00 13.11
C PHE A 217 -21.75 15.39 13.40
N PRO A 218 -22.71 14.49 13.14
CA PRO A 218 -24.13 14.79 13.26
C PRO A 218 -24.54 15.37 14.61
N ALA A 219 -24.01 14.86 15.72
CA ALA A 219 -24.36 15.37 17.05
C ALA A 219 -24.08 16.88 17.23
N LYS A 220 -23.08 17.45 16.55
CA LYS A 220 -22.80 18.90 16.60
C LYS A 220 -23.81 19.72 15.78
N TRP A 221 -24.43 19.12 14.78
CA TRP A 221 -25.46 19.74 13.94
C TRP A 221 -26.85 19.68 14.57
N PHE A 222 -27.09 18.67 15.43
CA PHE A 222 -28.40 18.35 15.99
C PHE A 222 -28.45 18.47 17.54
N SER A 223 -27.55 19.25 18.14
CA SER A 223 -27.25 19.32 19.58
C SER A 223 -28.38 19.80 20.52
N ASN A 224 -29.48 20.35 20.00
CA ASN A 224 -30.63 20.80 20.81
C ASN A 224 -31.70 19.70 20.96
N GLY A 225 -31.32 18.51 21.44
CA GLY A 225 -32.26 17.41 21.70
C GLY A 225 -32.84 16.76 20.44
N THR A 226 -32.19 16.96 19.28
CA THR A 226 -32.59 16.35 18.00
C THR A 226 -31.69 15.20 17.54
N SER A 227 -30.63 14.87 18.27
CA SER A 227 -29.86 13.64 18.07
C SER A 227 -30.78 12.42 18.14
N GLY A 228 -30.67 11.51 17.16
CA GLY A 228 -31.53 10.33 17.06
C GLY A 228 -32.94 10.57 16.51
N THR A 229 -33.35 11.84 16.30
CA THR A 229 -34.70 12.16 15.79
C THR A 229 -34.91 11.78 14.33
N THR A 230 -36.17 11.61 13.94
CA THR A 230 -36.59 11.41 12.54
C THR A 230 -36.00 12.47 11.60
N LYS A 231 -35.87 13.73 12.04
CA LYS A 231 -35.26 14.80 11.25
C LYS A 231 -33.78 14.52 10.94
N MET A 232 -33.00 14.13 11.95
CA MET A 232 -31.58 13.78 11.77
C MET A 232 -31.44 12.59 10.81
N ARG A 233 -32.23 11.53 11.01
CA ARG A 233 -32.19 10.32 10.17
C ARG A 233 -32.45 10.64 8.70
N GLU A 234 -33.49 11.44 8.42
CA GLU A 234 -33.83 11.83 7.04
C GLU A 234 -32.78 12.75 6.39
N GLU A 235 -32.28 13.75 7.12
CA GLU A 235 -31.24 14.65 6.59
C GLU A 235 -29.92 13.92 6.34
N MET A 236 -29.51 13.02 7.25
CA MET A 236 -28.34 12.17 7.05
C MET A 236 -28.52 11.26 5.85
N LYS A 237 -29.67 10.58 5.72
CA LYS A 237 -29.97 9.72 4.56
C LYS A 237 -29.90 10.48 3.25
N LYS A 238 -30.42 11.71 3.21
CA LYS A 238 -30.33 12.59 2.03
C LYS A 238 -28.89 12.98 1.72
N ALA A 239 -28.12 13.36 2.75
CA ALA A 239 -26.71 13.72 2.60
C ALA A 239 -25.87 12.54 2.08
N LEU A 240 -26.03 11.35 2.68
CA LEU A 240 -25.32 10.14 2.27
C LEU A 240 -25.58 9.82 0.80
N LYS A 241 -26.85 9.83 0.35
CA LYS A 241 -27.19 9.60 -1.05
C LYS A 241 -26.55 10.62 -1.98
N PHE A 242 -26.65 11.90 -1.66
CA PHE A 242 -26.07 12.97 -2.46
C PHE A 242 -24.55 12.78 -2.64
N TRP A 243 -23.82 12.55 -1.55
CA TRP A 243 -22.36 12.38 -1.62
C TRP A 243 -21.92 11.07 -2.27
N MET A 244 -22.73 10.01 -2.16
CA MET A 244 -22.51 8.77 -2.91
C MET A 244 -22.68 8.99 -4.42
N GLU A 245 -23.68 9.77 -4.85
CA GLU A 245 -23.86 10.17 -6.25
C GLU A 245 -22.68 11.02 -6.77
N GLN A 246 -22.06 11.84 -5.92
CA GLN A 246 -20.83 12.56 -6.27
C GLN A 246 -19.59 11.65 -6.40
N GLY A 247 -19.66 10.40 -5.93
CA GLY A 247 -18.57 9.43 -6.04
C GLY A 247 -17.58 9.44 -4.88
N ILE A 248 -17.98 9.93 -3.70
CA ILE A 248 -17.22 9.77 -2.45
C ILE A 248 -17.06 8.27 -2.14
N ALA A 249 -15.93 7.88 -1.54
CA ALA A 249 -15.61 6.47 -1.29
C ALA A 249 -16.17 5.95 0.04
N GLY A 250 -16.58 6.84 0.95
CA GLY A 250 -17.17 6.47 2.22
C GLY A 250 -17.34 7.64 3.17
N PHE A 251 -17.77 7.35 4.39
CA PHE A 251 -18.01 8.35 5.41
C PHE A 251 -17.35 7.98 6.73
N ARG A 252 -16.74 8.96 7.39
CA ARG A 252 -16.38 8.90 8.80
C ARG A 252 -17.44 9.65 9.59
N ILE A 253 -18.08 8.97 10.53
CA ILE A 253 -19.16 9.54 11.31
C ILE A 253 -18.77 9.52 12.79
N GLY A 254 -18.69 10.70 13.38
CA GLY A 254 -18.54 10.85 14.83
C GLY A 254 -19.80 10.43 15.54
N VAL A 255 -19.65 9.54 16.51
CA VAL A 255 -20.79 8.91 17.20
C VAL A 255 -21.10 9.55 18.55
N GLU A 256 -20.23 10.42 19.04
CA GLU A 256 -20.42 11.05 20.35
C GLU A 256 -21.68 11.92 20.38
N GLY A 257 -22.57 11.67 21.34
CA GLY A 257 -23.81 12.44 21.50
C GLY A 257 -24.92 12.05 20.53
N LEU A 258 -24.83 10.90 19.86
CA LEU A 258 -25.89 10.37 19.00
C LEU A 258 -26.97 9.57 19.73
N GLY A 259 -26.66 8.99 20.89
CA GLY A 259 -27.58 8.14 21.66
C GLY A 259 -26.83 7.06 22.42
N GLU A 260 -27.58 6.08 22.92
CA GLU A 260 -27.04 4.86 23.55
C GLU A 260 -26.42 3.91 22.50
N LYS A 261 -25.70 2.89 22.95
CA LYS A 261 -24.90 2.00 22.08
C LYS A 261 -25.75 1.31 21.00
N GLU A 262 -26.93 0.81 21.38
CA GLU A 262 -27.87 0.14 20.49
C GLU A 262 -28.44 1.11 19.45
N GLU A 263 -28.82 2.33 19.87
CA GLU A 263 -29.35 3.35 18.97
C GLU A 263 -28.32 3.78 17.92
N VAL A 264 -27.05 3.92 18.33
CA VAL A 264 -25.95 4.18 17.40
C VAL A 264 -25.79 3.02 16.42
N ASN A 265 -25.92 1.77 16.87
CA ASN A 265 -25.81 0.62 15.99
C ASN A 265 -26.94 0.56 14.94
N ASP A 266 -28.17 0.86 15.36
CA ASP A 266 -29.33 0.94 14.46
C ASP A 266 -29.14 2.02 13.38
N LEU A 267 -28.55 3.17 13.75
CA LEU A 267 -28.20 4.22 12.79
C LEU A 267 -27.18 3.73 11.76
N PHE A 268 -26.16 2.99 12.18
CA PHE A 268 -25.18 2.40 11.25
C PHE A 268 -25.81 1.34 10.34
N GLU A 269 -26.78 0.57 10.82
CA GLU A 269 -27.53 -0.36 9.97
C GLU A 269 -28.30 0.38 8.88
N GLU A 270 -29.02 1.44 9.25
CA GLU A 270 -29.74 2.29 8.31
C GLU A 270 -28.81 2.93 7.27
N TRP A 271 -27.67 3.46 7.70
CA TRP A 271 -26.70 4.07 6.81
C TRP A 271 -26.00 3.04 5.92
N HIS A 272 -25.71 1.85 6.43
CA HIS A 272 -25.14 0.75 5.66
C HIS A 272 -26.09 0.31 4.55
N ASN A 273 -27.39 0.23 4.84
CA ASN A 273 -28.41 -0.06 3.83
C ASN A 273 -28.47 1.00 2.71
N VAL A 274 -28.06 2.24 2.99
CA VAL A 274 -27.95 3.27 1.95
C VAL A 274 -26.65 3.09 1.15
N THR A 275 -25.50 2.95 1.81
CA THR A 275 -24.20 2.86 1.12
C THR A 275 -24.01 1.55 0.34
N SER A 276 -24.64 0.45 0.79
CA SER A 276 -24.61 -0.84 0.10
C SER A 276 -25.27 -0.79 -1.28
N THR A 277 -26.28 0.06 -1.49
CA THR A 277 -26.90 0.25 -2.83
C THR A 277 -25.95 0.82 -3.88
N TYR A 278 -24.84 1.43 -3.44
CA TYR A 278 -23.79 1.96 -4.31
C TYR A 278 -22.57 1.02 -4.43
N SER A 279 -22.61 -0.14 -3.75
CA SER A 279 -21.57 -1.16 -3.74
C SER A 279 -22.06 -2.39 -4.53
N THR A 280 -21.74 -2.46 -5.83
CA THR A 280 -22.13 -3.58 -6.72
C THR A 280 -20.92 -4.46 -7.02
N GLU A 281 -21.08 -5.67 -7.57
CA GLU A 281 -19.92 -6.54 -7.91
C GLU A 281 -18.88 -5.83 -8.81
N ASP A 282 -19.34 -5.00 -9.75
CA ASP A 282 -18.47 -4.20 -10.64
C ASP A 282 -17.96 -2.88 -10.04
N LYS A 283 -18.37 -2.52 -8.81
CA LYS A 283 -18.02 -1.23 -8.17
C LYS A 283 -17.42 -1.45 -6.79
N GLU A 284 -16.34 -0.73 -6.51
CA GLU A 284 -15.71 -0.79 -5.19
C GLU A 284 -16.70 -0.49 -4.05
N ARG A 285 -16.60 -1.26 -2.97
CA ARG A 285 -17.42 -1.08 -1.77
C ARG A 285 -17.21 0.30 -1.14
N ARG A 286 -18.28 0.82 -0.52
CA ARG A 286 -18.29 2.09 0.20
C ARG A 286 -18.10 1.85 1.69
N VAL A 287 -17.16 2.56 2.31
CA VAL A 287 -16.81 2.35 3.73
C VAL A 287 -17.64 3.24 4.65
N LEU A 288 -18.18 2.67 5.73
CA LEU A 288 -18.69 3.41 6.88
C LEU A 288 -17.77 3.25 8.08
N ILE A 289 -17.18 4.36 8.50
CA ILE A 289 -16.22 4.45 9.59
C ILE A 289 -16.92 5.05 10.80
N ALA A 290 -16.96 4.30 11.90
CA ALA A 290 -17.50 4.81 13.17
C ALA A 290 -16.38 5.38 14.01
N ASP A 291 -16.50 6.64 14.38
CA ASP A 291 -15.48 7.37 15.12
C ASP A 291 -15.94 7.71 16.54
N ALA A 292 -15.53 6.89 17.50
CA ALA A 292 -15.82 7.03 18.93
C ALA A 292 -14.57 7.50 19.70
N ARG A 293 -14.09 8.72 19.37
CA ARG A 293 -12.86 9.32 19.90
C ARG A 293 -12.84 9.51 21.41
N GLN A 294 -14.00 9.78 22.00
CA GLN A 294 -14.13 10.12 23.41
C GLN A 294 -14.83 9.03 24.24
N ASP A 295 -15.31 7.96 23.62
CA ASP A 295 -16.06 6.89 24.27
C ASP A 295 -15.46 5.52 23.92
N SER A 296 -14.57 5.04 24.79
CA SER A 296 -13.91 3.74 24.59
C SER A 296 -14.88 2.57 24.64
N ASP A 297 -15.92 2.68 25.46
CA ASP A 297 -16.85 1.59 25.73
C ASP A 297 -17.84 1.43 24.57
N LEU A 298 -18.19 2.53 23.91
CA LEU A 298 -18.90 2.53 22.64
C LEU A 298 -18.01 2.04 21.50
N ALA A 299 -16.74 2.46 21.44
CA ALA A 299 -15.79 1.97 20.44
C ALA A 299 -15.66 0.43 20.51
N GLU A 300 -15.51 -0.11 21.71
CA GLU A 300 -15.43 -1.55 21.96
C GLU A 300 -16.72 -2.28 21.55
N TYR A 301 -17.88 -1.75 21.94
CA TYR A 301 -19.17 -2.30 21.51
C TYR A 301 -19.32 -2.34 19.99
N LEU A 302 -18.90 -1.29 19.26
CA LEU A 302 -19.00 -1.21 17.80
C LEU A 302 -18.03 -2.18 17.09
N VAL A 303 -16.90 -2.52 17.73
CA VAL A 303 -15.98 -3.57 17.24
C VAL A 303 -16.60 -4.96 17.39
N GLU A 304 -17.27 -5.22 18.51
CA GLU A 304 -17.84 -6.54 18.81
C GLU A 304 -19.18 -6.79 18.11
N ASN A 305 -20.06 -5.79 18.09
CA ASN A 305 -21.47 -5.93 17.71
C ASN A 305 -21.93 -4.91 16.64
N GLY A 306 -21.07 -3.95 16.29
CA GLY A 306 -21.48 -2.82 15.44
C GLY A 306 -21.73 -3.18 13.98
N ASN A 307 -22.52 -2.38 13.28
CA ASN A 307 -22.76 -2.49 11.83
C ASN A 307 -21.80 -1.62 10.98
N ALA A 308 -20.94 -0.81 11.61
CA ALA A 308 -19.93 -0.05 10.89
C ALA A 308 -18.86 -0.95 10.25
N ASP A 309 -18.44 -0.68 9.01
CA ASP A 309 -17.40 -1.46 8.32
C ASP A 309 -16.03 -1.33 9.01
N LEU A 310 -15.76 -0.17 9.61
CA LEU A 310 -14.48 0.15 10.24
C LEU A 310 -14.64 1.02 11.49
N PRO A 311 -14.86 0.43 12.68
CA PRO A 311 -14.79 1.16 13.94
C PRO A 311 -13.36 1.62 14.23
N VAL A 312 -13.19 2.89 14.61
CA VAL A 312 -11.87 3.46 14.97
C VAL A 312 -11.66 3.31 16.48
N VAL A 313 -10.54 2.67 16.85
CA VAL A 313 -10.12 2.53 18.25
C VAL A 313 -8.91 3.40 18.55
N TYR A 314 -8.91 3.96 19.75
CA TYR A 314 -7.90 4.89 20.26
C TYR A 314 -7.10 4.31 21.43
N ASP A 315 -7.15 2.99 21.61
CA ASP A 315 -6.53 2.24 22.70
C ASP A 315 -5.02 2.52 22.84
N LEU A 316 -4.32 2.76 21.72
CA LEU A 316 -2.90 3.13 21.71
C LEU A 316 -2.59 4.44 22.47
N ARG A 317 -3.58 5.31 22.72
CA ARG A 317 -3.41 6.51 23.55
C ARG A 317 -3.18 6.18 25.04
N LYS A 318 -3.48 4.96 25.47
CA LYS A 318 -3.25 4.49 26.84
C LYS A 318 -1.76 4.22 27.11
N LEU A 319 -0.94 4.07 26.07
CA LEU A 319 0.49 3.90 26.22
C LEU A 319 1.19 5.22 26.53
N SER A 320 2.13 5.16 27.47
CA SER A 320 2.98 6.28 27.86
C SER A 320 4.39 5.78 28.20
N ALA A 321 5.34 6.69 28.44
CA ALA A 321 6.68 6.34 28.91
C ALA A 321 6.71 5.59 30.26
N ASN A 322 5.60 5.61 31.02
CA ASN A 322 5.47 4.93 32.29
C ASN A 322 4.73 3.57 32.18
N SER A 323 4.29 3.19 30.98
CA SER A 323 3.61 1.92 30.77
C SER A 323 4.54 0.75 31.03
N THR A 324 4.05 -0.26 31.74
CA THR A 324 4.81 -1.49 31.99
C THR A 324 4.78 -2.42 30.78
N GLU A 325 5.69 -3.39 30.74
CA GLU A 325 5.68 -4.47 29.75
C GLU A 325 4.33 -5.19 29.68
N THR A 326 3.72 -5.44 30.85
CA THR A 326 2.42 -6.10 30.98
C THR A 326 1.29 -5.25 30.41
N ASP A 327 1.31 -3.94 30.64
CA ASP A 327 0.31 -3.02 30.07
C ASP A 327 0.35 -3.07 28.54
N VAL A 328 1.55 -3.05 27.98
CA VAL A 328 1.74 -3.07 26.54
C VAL A 328 1.35 -4.42 25.94
N HIS A 329 1.75 -5.52 26.58
CA HIS A 329 1.34 -6.86 26.18
C HIS A 329 -0.18 -7.00 26.13
N ASN A 330 -0.87 -6.60 27.20
CA ASN A 330 -2.32 -6.71 27.30
C ASN A 330 -3.02 -5.85 26.25
N LEU A 331 -2.52 -4.62 26.03
CA LEU A 331 -3.09 -3.72 25.03
C LEU A 331 -2.90 -4.25 23.60
N VAL A 332 -1.67 -4.65 23.25
CA VAL A 332 -1.35 -5.18 21.91
C VAL A 332 -2.13 -6.47 21.65
N LYS A 333 -2.19 -7.38 22.63
CA LYS A 333 -2.98 -8.60 22.54
C LYS A 333 -4.46 -8.30 22.32
N SER A 334 -5.02 -7.35 23.07
CA SER A 334 -6.41 -6.90 22.91
C SER A 334 -6.66 -6.37 21.49
N LEU A 335 -5.77 -5.51 20.97
CA LEU A 335 -5.89 -4.97 19.62
C LEU A 335 -5.83 -6.04 18.52
N ILE A 336 -4.97 -7.05 18.67
CA ILE A 336 -4.88 -8.16 17.71
C ILE A 336 -6.16 -9.00 17.73
N MET A 337 -6.71 -9.28 18.92
CA MET A 337 -7.97 -10.01 19.04
C MET A 337 -9.13 -9.23 18.40
N LYS A 338 -9.19 -7.91 18.64
CA LYS A 338 -10.16 -7.01 17.99
C LYS A 338 -10.03 -7.04 16.46
N ALA A 339 -8.80 -6.90 15.95
CA ALA A 339 -8.51 -6.92 14.51
C ALA A 339 -8.75 -8.28 13.83
N ALA A 340 -8.66 -9.38 14.58
CA ALA A 340 -8.96 -10.72 14.11
C ALA A 340 -10.47 -10.97 13.98
N ASN A 341 -11.27 -10.38 14.89
CA ASN A 341 -12.72 -10.48 14.85
C ASN A 341 -13.33 -9.59 13.76
N LYS A 342 -12.88 -8.34 13.67
CA LYS A 342 -13.43 -7.33 12.75
C LYS A 342 -12.35 -6.38 12.27
N SER A 343 -12.53 -5.81 11.08
CA SER A 343 -11.68 -4.72 10.62
C SER A 343 -11.75 -3.53 11.57
N ILE A 344 -10.61 -3.06 12.06
CA ILE A 344 -10.53 -1.89 12.94
C ILE A 344 -9.65 -0.79 12.34
N GLY A 345 -10.02 0.46 12.60
CA GLY A 345 -9.17 1.62 12.42
C GLY A 345 -8.32 1.84 13.67
N LEU A 346 -7.03 2.09 13.52
CA LEU A 346 -6.12 2.42 14.62
C LEU A 346 -5.75 3.90 14.53
N ALA A 347 -5.88 4.63 15.63
CA ALA A 347 -5.54 6.05 15.65
C ALA A 347 -4.94 6.46 16.99
N ILE A 348 -4.02 7.43 16.98
CA ILE A 348 -3.40 7.98 18.20
C ILE A 348 -3.58 9.49 18.26
N GLY A 349 -3.12 10.21 17.24
CA GLY A 349 -3.40 11.64 17.06
C GLY A 349 -4.86 11.92 16.70
N GLY A 350 -5.14 13.18 16.37
CA GLY A 350 -6.46 13.65 15.96
C GLY A 350 -6.75 15.05 16.49
N ARG A 351 -8.00 15.49 16.33
CA ARG A 351 -8.46 16.83 16.77
C ARG A 351 -8.27 17.15 18.25
N ASN A 352 -8.07 16.13 19.09
CA ASN A 352 -7.80 16.31 20.52
C ASN A 352 -6.29 16.48 20.83
N GLY A 353 -5.46 16.72 19.82
CA GLY A 353 -4.03 17.00 19.96
C GLY A 353 -3.12 15.99 19.27
N TYR A 354 -1.99 16.49 18.77
CA TYR A 354 -0.99 15.72 18.01
C TYR A 354 -0.27 14.67 18.86
N LEU A 355 0.22 13.62 18.18
CA LEU A 355 0.97 12.52 18.80
C LEU A 355 2.23 13.02 19.53
N ALA A 356 2.97 13.95 18.93
CA ALA A 356 4.22 14.46 19.49
C ALA A 356 4.02 15.38 20.70
N THR A 357 2.84 15.96 20.88
CA THR A 357 2.48 16.70 22.10
C THR A 357 2.21 15.75 23.26
N LYS A 358 1.36 14.74 23.01
CA LYS A 358 0.89 13.82 24.04
C LYS A 358 1.96 12.87 24.52
N ASN A 359 2.87 12.49 23.62
CA ASN A 359 3.89 11.48 23.86
C ASN A 359 5.28 11.99 23.46
N PRO A 360 5.82 13.01 24.14
CA PRO A 360 7.13 13.56 23.81
C PRO A 360 8.21 12.48 23.96
N GLY A 361 9.01 12.29 22.90
CA GLY A 361 10.08 11.27 22.87
C GLY A 361 9.61 9.88 22.42
N LEU A 362 8.34 9.53 22.66
CA LEU A 362 7.77 8.23 22.26
C LEU A 362 6.98 8.29 20.93
N ASN A 363 6.69 9.48 20.42
CA ASN A 363 5.86 9.69 19.22
C ASN A 363 6.31 8.88 17.99
N ARG A 364 7.62 8.74 17.76
CA ARG A 364 8.12 7.92 16.64
C ARG A 364 7.91 6.43 16.89
N ALA A 365 8.18 5.96 18.11
CA ALA A 365 7.94 4.57 18.48
C ALA A 365 6.44 4.22 18.37
N LEU A 366 5.55 5.08 18.85
CA LEU A 366 4.10 4.91 18.65
C LEU A 366 3.70 4.93 17.17
N GLY A 367 4.35 5.75 16.34
CA GLY A 367 4.21 5.70 14.88
C GLY A 367 4.62 4.36 14.28
N VAL A 368 5.73 3.77 14.77
CA VAL A 368 6.12 2.40 14.38
C VAL A 368 5.03 1.40 14.74
N LEU A 369 4.51 1.46 15.97
CA LEU A 369 3.47 0.56 16.44
C LEU A 369 2.18 0.70 15.61
N LEU A 370 1.73 1.93 15.36
CA LEU A 370 0.56 2.24 14.53
C LEU A 370 0.68 1.61 13.13
N LEU A 371 1.84 1.71 12.49
CA LEU A 371 2.08 1.22 11.13
C LEU A 371 2.46 -0.27 11.05
N THR A 372 2.68 -0.95 12.18
CA THR A 372 3.07 -2.38 12.18
C THR A 372 2.00 -3.28 12.80
N LEU A 373 1.07 -2.74 13.58
CA LEU A 373 -0.07 -3.51 14.11
C LEU A 373 -1.09 -3.88 13.02
N PRO A 374 -1.84 -4.99 13.20
CA PRO A 374 -2.95 -5.35 12.33
C PRO A 374 -4.09 -4.33 12.47
N GLY A 375 -4.64 -3.91 11.33
CA GLY A 375 -5.67 -2.86 11.26
C GLY A 375 -5.31 -1.75 10.28
N THR A 376 -6.24 -0.83 10.10
CA THR A 376 -6.13 0.31 9.18
C THR A 376 -5.57 1.52 9.95
N PRO A 377 -4.34 1.97 9.70
CA PRO A 377 -3.76 3.08 10.46
C PRO A 377 -4.32 4.42 9.98
N PHE A 378 -4.74 5.26 10.92
CA PHE A 378 -5.15 6.65 10.71
C PHE A 378 -4.01 7.57 11.13
N ILE A 379 -3.47 8.30 10.17
CA ILE A 379 -2.40 9.28 10.39
C ILE A 379 -3.06 10.65 10.40
N TYR A 380 -3.02 11.35 11.54
CA TYR A 380 -3.47 12.74 11.58
C TYR A 380 -2.43 13.62 10.90
N TYR A 381 -2.87 14.58 10.07
CA TYR A 381 -1.92 15.47 9.42
C TYR A 381 -0.95 16.06 10.43
N GLY A 382 0.34 16.14 10.11
CA GLY A 382 1.35 16.65 11.04
C GLY A 382 1.98 15.59 11.97
N ASP A 383 1.32 14.47 12.26
CA ASP A 383 1.92 13.40 13.09
C ASP A 383 3.18 12.81 12.42
N GLU A 384 3.20 12.72 11.09
CA GLU A 384 4.31 12.18 10.29
C GLU A 384 5.55 13.08 10.29
N ILE A 385 5.38 14.38 10.56
CA ILE A 385 6.51 15.30 10.77
C ILE A 385 6.81 15.47 12.26
N GLY A 386 5.92 15.07 13.17
CA GLY A 386 6.05 15.29 14.60
C GLY A 386 5.63 16.70 15.02
N LEU A 387 4.60 17.23 14.38
CA LEU A 387 3.97 18.50 14.74
C LEU A 387 3.45 18.43 16.18
N ARG A 388 3.53 19.56 16.91
CA ARG A 388 3.09 19.69 18.30
C ARG A 388 2.06 20.80 18.39
N ASP A 389 1.14 20.67 19.34
CA ASP A 389 0.11 21.66 19.63
C ASP A 389 0.74 22.97 20.12
N PHE A 390 0.08 24.09 19.80
CA PHE A 390 0.48 25.44 20.17
C PHE A 390 -0.77 26.24 20.53
N GLU A 391 -0.78 26.80 21.75
CA GLU A 391 -1.76 27.78 22.26
C GLU A 391 -3.23 27.61 21.80
N GLY A 392 -3.76 26.39 21.87
CA GLY A 392 -5.21 26.11 21.72
C GLY A 392 -5.81 26.35 20.34
N ALA A 393 -5.01 26.65 19.31
CA ALA A 393 -5.46 26.83 17.94
C ALA A 393 -5.01 25.69 17.03
N GLU A 394 -5.81 25.42 16.00
CA GLU A 394 -5.41 24.50 14.95
C GLU A 394 -4.27 25.10 14.12
N ILE A 395 -3.16 24.36 14.00
CA ILE A 395 -1.92 24.86 13.40
C ILE A 395 -1.92 24.55 11.90
N PRO A 396 -1.71 25.56 11.02
CA PRO A 396 -1.50 25.31 9.61
C PRO A 396 -0.31 24.37 9.36
N MET A 397 -0.47 23.41 8.45
CA MET A 397 0.56 22.44 8.10
C MET A 397 1.84 23.17 7.63
N PRO A 398 2.98 22.98 8.30
CA PRO A 398 4.22 23.68 7.96
C PRO A 398 4.88 23.02 6.75
N TRP A 399 4.54 23.48 5.54
CA TRP A 399 5.14 22.97 4.28
C TRP A 399 6.57 23.47 4.05
N ASN A 400 6.83 24.73 4.37
CA ASN A 400 8.06 25.44 4.05
C ASN A 400 8.86 25.80 5.31
N ASP A 401 10.10 26.25 5.09
CA ASP A 401 11.00 26.69 6.15
C ASP A 401 10.47 27.94 6.84
N SER A 402 9.89 27.75 8.01
CA SER A 402 9.47 28.81 8.94
C SER A 402 10.35 28.74 10.18
N SER A 403 10.86 29.87 10.65
CA SER A 403 11.83 29.95 11.75
C SER A 403 11.42 29.13 12.98
N GLY A 404 12.12 28.01 13.22
CA GLY A 404 12.02 27.20 14.45
C GLY A 404 10.91 26.16 14.50
N ILE A 405 10.04 26.05 13.48
CA ILE A 405 8.98 25.04 13.43
C ILE A 405 9.41 23.87 12.54
N VAL A 406 9.15 22.64 13.02
CA VAL A 406 9.34 21.41 12.23
C VAL A 406 8.47 21.48 10.97
N ASN A 407 9.06 21.28 9.79
CA ASN A 407 8.37 21.43 8.52
C ASN A 407 8.71 20.32 7.50
N VAL A 408 7.83 20.13 6.51
CA VAL A 408 7.95 19.06 5.49
C VAL A 408 9.23 19.21 4.70
N LYS A 409 9.48 20.38 4.11
CA LYS A 409 10.64 20.62 3.23
C LYS A 409 11.96 20.30 3.92
N SER A 410 12.16 20.74 5.17
CA SER A 410 13.35 20.42 5.95
C SER A 410 13.52 18.91 6.13
N GLN A 411 12.47 18.16 6.42
CA GLN A 411 12.56 16.71 6.61
C GLN A 411 12.76 15.93 5.31
N GLU A 412 12.34 16.48 4.16
CA GLU A 412 12.62 15.91 2.84
C GLU A 412 14.10 16.08 2.44
N THR A 413 14.76 17.16 2.88
CA THR A 413 16.19 17.35 2.61
C THR A 413 17.10 16.40 3.41
N HIS A 414 16.65 15.94 4.58
CA HIS A 414 17.38 14.97 5.41
C HIS A 414 17.20 13.55 4.84
N LYS A 415 18.10 13.15 3.92
CA LYS A 415 17.98 11.92 3.11
C LYS A 415 17.81 10.61 3.90
N HIS A 416 18.24 10.54 5.16
CA HIS A 416 18.26 9.27 5.91
C HIS A 416 17.67 9.36 7.32
N ASN A 417 17.48 10.56 7.88
CA ASN A 417 17.20 10.71 9.31
C ASN A 417 16.06 11.73 9.55
N SER A 418 14.85 11.41 9.11
CA SER A 418 13.67 12.23 9.41
C SER A 418 12.46 11.40 9.80
N THR A 419 11.58 11.98 10.64
CA THR A 419 10.32 11.34 11.03
C THR A 419 9.45 11.08 9.80
N LEU A 420 9.44 12.03 8.86
CA LEU A 420 8.72 11.89 7.60
C LEU A 420 9.18 10.65 6.80
N LEU A 421 10.49 10.44 6.68
CA LEU A 421 11.03 9.29 5.98
C LEU A 421 10.70 7.98 6.69
N LEU A 422 10.74 7.96 8.03
CA LEU A 422 10.31 6.81 8.83
C LEU A 422 8.87 6.42 8.49
N TYR A 423 7.93 7.38 8.49
CA TYR A 423 6.53 7.14 8.13
C TYR A 423 6.38 6.65 6.67
N ARG A 424 7.08 7.28 5.71
CA ARG A 424 7.07 6.85 4.30
C ARG A 424 7.52 5.40 4.14
N ASN A 425 8.63 5.03 4.78
CA ASN A 425 9.21 3.69 4.69
C ASN A 425 8.30 2.64 5.33
N LEU A 426 7.74 2.93 6.51
CA LEU A 426 6.87 2.01 7.22
C LEU A 426 5.52 1.84 6.52
N ALA A 427 4.93 2.92 6.01
CA ALA A 427 3.71 2.82 5.22
C ALA A 427 3.96 2.00 3.94
N LYS A 428 5.08 2.23 3.25
CA LYS A 428 5.48 1.40 2.10
C LYS A 428 5.63 -0.07 2.48
N LEU A 429 6.37 -0.36 3.57
CA LEU A 429 6.60 -1.71 4.08
C LEU A 429 5.27 -2.42 4.39
N LYS A 430 4.32 -1.72 5.03
CA LYS A 430 3.02 -2.27 5.41
C LYS A 430 2.23 -2.80 4.21
N TRP A 431 2.35 -2.15 3.05
CA TRP A 431 1.59 -2.49 1.85
C TRP A 431 2.38 -3.32 0.83
N SER A 432 3.71 -3.30 0.88
CA SER A 432 4.55 -4.11 -0.01
C SER A 432 4.79 -5.53 0.51
N GLU A 433 4.90 -5.73 1.82
CA GLU A 433 5.25 -7.03 2.40
C GLU A 433 4.00 -7.82 2.80
N SER A 434 3.87 -9.07 2.33
CA SER A 434 2.74 -9.94 2.69
C SER A 434 2.68 -10.25 4.20
N ALA A 435 3.84 -10.33 4.86
CA ALA A 435 3.91 -10.44 6.33
C ALA A 435 3.29 -9.23 7.05
N ALA A 436 3.45 -8.02 6.54
CA ALA A 436 2.87 -6.83 7.16
C ALA A 436 1.37 -6.65 6.85
N LYS A 437 0.92 -7.13 5.67
CA LYS A 437 -0.49 -7.11 5.24
C LYS A 437 -1.34 -8.17 5.93
N PHE A 438 -0.84 -9.40 5.99
CA PHE A 438 -1.64 -10.59 6.32
C PHE A 438 -1.01 -11.47 7.40
N GLY A 439 0.21 -11.14 7.84
CA GLY A 439 1.00 -12.01 8.70
C GLY A 439 0.35 -12.34 10.03
N ASP A 440 0.64 -13.55 10.49
CA ASP A 440 0.31 -14.01 11.82
C ASP A 440 1.21 -13.27 12.83
N PHE A 441 0.62 -12.89 13.96
CA PHE A 441 1.27 -12.04 14.96
C PHE A 441 1.74 -12.87 16.15
N ASN A 442 3.05 -12.94 16.36
CA ASN A 442 3.66 -13.66 17.48
C ASN A 442 4.29 -12.67 18.45
N PHE A 443 3.60 -12.37 19.55
CA PHE A 443 4.11 -11.47 20.58
C PHE A 443 5.05 -12.21 21.54
N THR A 444 6.12 -11.55 21.98
CA THR A 444 7.03 -12.06 23.01
C THR A 444 7.45 -10.95 23.96
N LEU A 445 7.32 -11.21 25.27
CA LEU A 445 7.89 -10.36 26.31
C LEU A 445 9.37 -10.72 26.49
N ILE A 446 10.21 -9.69 26.60
CA ILE A 446 11.64 -9.81 26.87
C ILE A 446 11.91 -9.06 28.19
N GLU A 447 12.77 -9.59 29.05
CA GLU A 447 13.06 -8.92 30.33
C GLU A 447 13.68 -7.51 30.11
N GLY A 448 13.42 -6.58 31.02
CA GLY A 448 14.14 -5.29 31.07
C GLY A 448 13.47 -4.11 30.35
N GLY A 449 12.17 -4.16 30.16
CA GLY A 449 11.35 -3.13 29.54
C GLY A 449 11.16 -3.31 28.03
N VAL A 450 11.51 -4.50 27.51
CA VAL A 450 11.56 -4.78 26.09
C VAL A 450 10.43 -5.72 25.69
N PHE A 451 9.78 -5.44 24.59
CA PHE A 451 8.90 -6.41 23.96
C PHE A 451 9.16 -6.51 22.47
N ALA A 452 8.84 -7.68 21.94
CA ALA A 452 9.00 -7.98 20.55
C ALA A 452 7.71 -8.56 19.99
N PHE A 453 7.48 -8.34 18.71
CA PHE A 453 6.54 -9.19 17.98
C PHE A 453 7.03 -9.47 16.57
N GLN A 454 6.70 -10.66 16.10
CA GLN A 454 7.02 -11.11 14.76
C GLN A 454 5.78 -11.11 13.90
N LEU A 455 5.94 -10.67 12.65
CA LEU A 455 4.94 -10.78 11.60
C LEU A 455 5.44 -11.83 10.61
N VAL A 456 4.70 -12.92 10.47
CA VAL A 456 5.09 -14.08 9.65
C VAL A 456 4.00 -14.41 8.65
N TRP A 457 4.37 -14.58 7.39
CA TRP A 457 3.45 -15.03 6.35
C TRP A 457 4.13 -16.01 5.41
N ASP A 458 3.73 -17.28 5.51
CA ASP A 458 4.15 -18.36 4.59
C ASP A 458 5.68 -18.36 4.34
N GLN A 459 6.10 -18.39 3.07
CA GLN A 459 7.51 -18.34 2.64
C GLN A 459 8.00 -16.90 2.36
N SER A 460 7.24 -15.87 2.78
CA SER A 460 7.63 -14.47 2.58
C SER A 460 8.71 -14.03 3.58
N PRO A 461 9.44 -12.94 3.27
CA PRO A 461 10.27 -12.28 4.27
C PRO A 461 9.48 -11.97 5.54
N ARG A 462 10.13 -12.16 6.68
CA ARG A 462 9.54 -11.99 8.01
C ARG A 462 9.99 -10.66 8.61
N LEU A 463 9.16 -10.12 9.48
CA LEU A 463 9.47 -8.90 10.23
C LEU A 463 9.53 -9.21 11.71
N ILE A 464 10.48 -8.60 12.41
CA ILE A 464 10.48 -8.51 13.87
C ILE A 464 10.52 -7.05 14.26
N ILE A 465 9.60 -6.67 15.13
CA ILE A 465 9.49 -5.33 15.68
C ILE A 465 9.86 -5.41 17.15
N LEU A 466 10.86 -4.62 17.54
CA LEU A 466 11.39 -4.54 18.89
C LEU A 466 11.08 -3.17 19.46
N PHE A 467 10.71 -3.13 20.74
CA PHE A 467 10.43 -1.90 21.46
C PHE A 467 11.10 -1.95 22.82
N ASN A 468 11.94 -0.97 23.11
CA ASN A 468 12.43 -0.71 24.46
C ASN A 468 11.68 0.49 25.02
N LEU A 469 10.73 0.25 25.93
CA LEU A 469 10.03 1.31 26.66
C LEU A 469 10.75 1.66 27.98
N GLY A 470 11.82 0.94 28.31
CA GLY A 470 12.65 1.21 29.46
C GLY A 470 13.46 2.50 29.30
N SER A 471 13.94 3.01 30.44
CA SER A 471 14.85 4.16 30.50
C SER A 471 16.32 3.79 30.32
N THR A 472 16.63 2.49 30.23
CA THR A 472 17.99 1.94 30.12
C THR A 472 18.18 1.21 28.80
N GLN A 473 19.39 1.28 28.27
CA GLN A 473 19.80 0.48 27.11
C GLN A 473 19.76 -1.00 27.49
N GLN A 474 19.25 -1.85 26.58
CA GLN A 474 19.19 -3.29 26.76
C GLN A 474 20.01 -4.00 25.67
N THR A 475 20.66 -5.12 26.02
CA THR A 475 21.39 -5.96 25.06
C THR A 475 20.68 -7.29 24.93
N LEU A 476 20.33 -7.67 23.70
CA LEU A 476 19.50 -8.83 23.38
C LEU A 476 20.28 -9.85 22.53
N ASP A 477 20.08 -11.14 22.82
CA ASP A 477 20.52 -12.27 21.99
C ASP A 477 19.31 -12.98 21.39
N LEU A 478 18.81 -12.43 20.29
CA LEU A 478 17.59 -12.92 19.64
C LEU A 478 17.82 -14.23 18.87
N VAL A 479 19.09 -14.55 18.56
CA VAL A 479 19.45 -15.81 17.89
C VAL A 479 19.21 -16.98 18.84
N LYS A 480 19.73 -16.87 20.07
CA LYS A 480 19.61 -17.92 21.08
C LYS A 480 18.19 -18.05 21.63
N GLU A 481 17.52 -16.92 21.88
CA GLU A 481 16.22 -16.91 22.53
C GLU A 481 15.06 -17.23 21.58
N HIS A 482 15.17 -16.83 20.31
CA HIS A 482 14.06 -16.89 19.35
C HIS A 482 14.37 -17.64 18.05
N LYS A 483 15.51 -18.33 17.96
CA LYS A 483 15.95 -19.09 16.77
C LYS A 483 15.94 -18.25 15.49
N LEU A 484 16.28 -16.96 15.62
CA LEU A 484 16.39 -16.04 14.49
C LEU A 484 17.72 -16.20 13.77
N PRO A 485 17.83 -15.77 12.49
CA PRO A 485 19.11 -15.72 11.79
C PRO A 485 20.11 -14.81 12.50
N ALA A 486 21.40 -14.97 12.20
CA ALA A 486 22.45 -14.15 12.81
C ALA A 486 22.34 -12.66 12.44
N THR A 487 21.78 -12.34 11.27
CA THR A 487 21.69 -10.98 10.75
C THR A 487 20.29 -10.65 10.23
N ALA A 488 19.91 -9.38 10.33
CA ALA A 488 18.67 -8.85 9.75
C ALA A 488 18.87 -7.40 9.29
N SER A 489 18.09 -6.98 8.29
CA SER A 489 18.16 -5.63 7.72
C SER A 489 17.24 -4.67 8.46
N VAL A 490 17.73 -3.49 8.81
CA VAL A 490 16.93 -2.42 9.41
C VAL A 490 16.04 -1.79 8.35
N VAL A 491 14.73 -1.82 8.56
CA VAL A 491 13.74 -1.19 7.67
C VAL A 491 13.06 0.03 8.29
N GLY A 492 13.15 0.18 9.62
CA GLY A 492 12.68 1.38 10.32
C GLY A 492 13.26 1.46 11.73
N SER A 493 13.60 2.66 12.18
CA SER A 493 14.09 2.92 13.53
C SER A 493 13.56 4.25 14.04
N SER A 494 13.00 4.28 15.26
CA SER A 494 12.50 5.51 15.88
C SER A 494 13.62 6.50 16.24
N THR A 495 14.85 6.01 16.42
CA THR A 495 16.03 6.84 16.72
C THR A 495 16.67 7.41 15.45
N LEU A 496 16.19 7.00 14.27
CA LEU A 496 16.53 7.50 12.92
C LEU A 496 17.98 7.28 12.44
N HIS A 497 18.89 6.81 13.28
CA HIS A 497 20.31 6.68 12.91
C HIS A 497 20.74 5.26 12.52
N ARG A 498 19.88 4.25 12.72
CA ARG A 498 20.18 2.86 12.35
C ARG A 498 19.87 2.59 10.89
N LEU A 499 20.85 2.06 10.17
CA LEU A 499 20.77 1.71 8.75
C LEU A 499 21.54 0.42 8.49
N GLY A 500 21.15 -0.31 7.44
CA GLY A 500 21.84 -1.52 6.99
C GLY A 500 21.53 -2.76 7.83
N ASP A 501 22.43 -3.73 7.79
CA ASP A 501 22.28 -5.00 8.50
C ASP A 501 22.81 -4.92 9.93
N VAL A 502 22.11 -5.57 10.85
CA VAL A 502 22.47 -5.66 12.27
C VAL A 502 22.66 -7.11 12.70
N ASP A 503 23.60 -7.33 13.64
CA ASP A 503 23.83 -8.62 14.29
C ASP A 503 22.80 -8.83 15.41
N LEU A 504 22.07 -9.95 15.34
CA LEU A 504 21.01 -10.30 16.28
C LEU A 504 21.51 -11.04 17.53
N SER A 505 22.77 -11.45 17.57
CA SER A 505 23.36 -12.14 18.72
C SER A 505 23.73 -11.20 19.87
N LYS A 506 23.96 -9.91 19.58
CA LYS A 506 24.33 -8.87 20.54
C LYS A 506 23.71 -7.53 20.18
N LEU A 507 22.40 -7.54 19.95
CA LEU A 507 21.68 -6.35 19.54
C LEU A 507 21.49 -5.41 20.73
N GLN A 508 22.11 -4.23 20.68
CA GLN A 508 21.86 -3.16 21.64
C GLN A 508 20.63 -2.37 21.22
N LEU A 509 19.69 -2.14 22.12
CA LEU A 509 18.45 -1.38 21.90
C LEU A 509 18.42 -0.18 22.85
N GLU A 510 18.35 1.03 22.31
CA GLU A 510 18.40 2.28 23.06
C GLU A 510 17.11 2.49 23.88
N PRO A 511 17.12 3.32 24.94
CA PRO A 511 15.91 3.72 25.64
C PRO A 511 14.90 4.37 24.70
N MET A 512 13.61 4.03 24.87
CA MET A 512 12.50 4.55 24.04
C MET A 512 12.66 4.27 22.52
N GLU A 513 13.46 3.26 22.17
CA GLU A 513 13.69 2.86 20.78
C GLU A 513 12.65 1.84 20.30
N ALA A 514 12.14 2.06 19.10
CA ALA A 514 11.44 1.06 18.31
C ALA A 514 12.27 0.73 17.07
N LEU A 515 12.47 -0.55 16.82
CA LEU A 515 13.30 -1.04 15.72
C LEU A 515 12.53 -2.10 14.93
N VAL A 516 12.41 -1.90 13.63
CA VAL A 516 11.79 -2.84 12.69
C VAL A 516 12.89 -3.47 11.85
N LEU A 517 12.99 -4.79 11.93
CA LEU A 517 13.97 -5.58 11.22
C LEU A 517 13.28 -6.55 10.26
N LYS A 518 13.86 -6.72 9.08
CA LYS A 518 13.44 -7.65 8.04
C LYS A 518 14.46 -8.76 7.90
N TYR A 519 14.00 -10.01 7.80
CA TYR A 519 14.85 -11.17 7.57
C TYR A 519 14.17 -12.18 6.64
N ASN A 520 14.97 -12.96 5.93
CA ASN A 520 14.46 -13.91 4.95
C ASN A 520 13.89 -15.16 5.62
N TYR A 521 12.91 -15.78 4.97
CA TYR A 521 12.48 -17.13 5.30
C TYR A 521 13.62 -18.11 5.02
N VAL A 522 13.91 -18.97 5.99
CA VAL A 522 14.86 -20.08 5.85
C VAL A 522 14.04 -21.36 5.89
N ALA A 523 14.10 -22.13 4.79
CA ALA A 523 13.34 -23.35 4.59
C ALA A 523 13.77 -24.50 5.49
#